data_AF-A0A1V5ECG7-F1
#
_entry.id   AF-A0A1V5ECG7-F1
#
_cell.length_a   1.000
_cell.length_b   1.000
_cell.length_c   1.000
_cell.angle_alpha   90.00
_cell.angle_beta   90.00
_cell.angle_gamma   90.00
#
_symmetry.space_group_name_H-M   'P 1'
#
loop_
_entity.id
_entity.type
_entity.pdbx_description
1 polymer ?
#
loop_
_entity_poly.entity_id
_entity_poly.type
_entity_poly.pdbx_seq_one_letter_code
_entity_poly.pdbx_strand_id
1 'polypeptide(L)'
;MEKMFDMPTCGGCRTCELACSFKHTGEFAPVVSSLKIVDKRDGVGFFVSLVNGEEGARLACDGCKDRPSRLCVDFCKEKEDLDRMIDDLMKKDF
;
A
#
# COMPACT_ATOMS: atom_id res chain seq x y z
N MET A 1 6.46 8.82 -7.71
CA MET A 1 7.07 9.23 -6.44
C MET A 1 6.73 8.18 -5.39
N GLU A 2 7.76 7.64 -4.76
CA GLU A 2 7.66 6.71 -3.63
C GLU A 2 7.65 7.49 -2.30
N LYS A 3 6.80 7.07 -1.37
CA LYS A 3 6.74 7.58 0.01
C LYS A 3 6.76 6.40 0.97
N MET A 4 7.61 6.48 1.98
CA MET A 4 7.76 5.45 3.01
C MET A 4 7.06 5.90 4.29
N PHE A 5 6.24 5.02 4.86
CA PHE A 5 5.53 5.25 6.11
C PHE A 5 5.95 4.23 7.15
N ASP A 6 6.08 4.67 8.40
CA ASP A 6 6.24 3.75 9.53
C ASP A 6 4.86 3.24 9.99
N MET A 7 4.69 1.91 10.05
CA MET A 7 3.50 1.24 10.55
C MET A 7 3.84 0.22 11.66
N PRO A 8 4.00 0.67 12.92
CA PRO A 8 4.34 -0.20 14.04
C PRO A 8 3.34 -1.33 14.31
N THR A 9 2.07 -1.12 13.93
CA THR A 9 0.97 -2.07 14.08
C THR A 9 0.98 -3.18 13.02
N CYS A 10 1.70 -3.00 11.91
CA CYS A 10 1.70 -3.95 10.80
C CYS A 10 2.26 -5.32 11.23
N GLY A 11 1.54 -6.39 10.88
CA GLY A 11 1.96 -7.77 11.15
C GLY A 11 2.73 -8.46 10.01
N GLY A 12 2.99 -7.76 8.89
CA GLY A 12 3.82 -8.32 7.81
C GLY A 12 3.16 -9.37 6.91
N CYS A 13 1.83 -9.53 6.94
CA CYS A 13 1.15 -10.60 6.20
C CYS A 13 1.16 -10.46 4.67
N ARG A 14 1.44 -9.25 4.15
CA ARG A 14 1.50 -8.90 2.71
C ARG A 14 0.21 -9.14 1.90
N THR A 15 -0.93 -9.40 2.56
CA THR A 15 -2.24 -9.51 1.88
C THR A 15 -2.63 -8.22 1.17
N CYS A 16 -2.26 -7.06 1.72
CA CYS A 16 -2.46 -5.77 1.08
C CYS A 16 -1.71 -5.63 -0.27
N GLU A 17 -0.54 -6.26 -0.42
CA GLU A 17 0.19 -6.28 -1.71
C GLU A 17 -0.53 -7.15 -2.74
N LEU A 18 -1.00 -8.33 -2.32
CA LEU A 18 -1.79 -9.23 -3.16
C LEU A 18 -3.07 -8.54 -3.63
N ALA A 19 -3.84 -7.98 -2.70
CA ALA A 19 -5.07 -7.25 -2.98
C ALA A 19 -4.84 -6.07 -3.93
N CYS A 20 -3.78 -5.29 -3.72
CA CYS A 20 -3.47 -4.16 -4.59
C CYS A 20 -3.09 -4.62 -6.01
N SER A 21 -2.25 -5.64 -6.15
CA SER A 21 -1.90 -6.18 -7.48
C SER A 21 -3.12 -6.73 -8.23
N PHE A 22 -3.99 -7.45 -7.52
CA PHE A 22 -5.23 -7.99 -8.09
C PHE A 22 -6.18 -6.88 -8.52
N LYS A 23 -6.30 -5.80 -7.73
CA LYS A 23 -7.10 -4.63 -8.10
C LYS A 23 -6.64 -4.04 -9.43
N HIS A 24 -5.34 -3.94 -9.64
CA HIS A 24 -4.77 -3.32 -10.84
C HIS A 24 -4.82 -4.21 -12.08
N THR A 25 -4.56 -5.50 -11.91
CA THR A 25 -4.26 -6.38 -13.05
C THR A 25 -5.22 -7.57 -13.19
N GLY A 26 -6.00 -7.87 -12.15
CA GLY A 26 -6.75 -9.13 -12.04
C GLY A 26 -5.86 -10.34 -11.69
N GLU A 27 -4.56 -10.14 -11.49
CA GLU A 27 -3.60 -11.20 -11.17
C GLU A 27 -3.02 -11.04 -9.76
N PHE A 28 -2.70 -12.15 -9.11
CA PHE A 28 -2.00 -12.17 -7.83
C PHE A 28 -0.49 -12.01 -8.05
N ALA A 29 -0.08 -10.83 -8.48
CA ALA A 29 1.30 -10.48 -8.78
C ALA A 29 1.81 -9.35 -7.86
N PRO A 30 2.16 -9.63 -6.58
CA PRO A 30 2.54 -8.58 -5.63
C PRO A 30 3.62 -7.63 -6.13
N VAL A 31 4.50 -8.07 -7.03
CA VAL A 31 5.58 -7.24 -7.61
C VAL A 31 5.07 -5.94 -8.25
N VAL A 32 3.86 -5.94 -8.81
CA VAL A 32 3.27 -4.75 -9.45
C VAL A 32 2.43 -3.88 -8.51
N SER A 33 2.30 -4.27 -7.23
CA SER A 33 1.52 -3.55 -6.23
C SER A 33 2.02 -2.12 -6.02
N SER A 34 1.08 -1.19 -5.84
CA SER A 34 1.39 0.19 -5.46
C SER A 34 1.98 0.31 -4.06
N LEU A 35 1.76 -0.69 -3.21
CA LEU A 35 2.31 -0.73 -1.86
C LEU A 35 3.20 -1.96 -1.63
N LYS A 36 4.22 -1.80 -0.78
CA LYS A 36 5.14 -2.84 -0.35
C LYS A 36 5.38 -2.79 1.14
N ILE A 37 5.36 -3.96 1.78
CA ILE A 37 5.72 -4.11 3.18
C ILE A 37 7.22 -4.38 3.26
N VAL A 38 7.93 -3.50 3.94
CA VAL A 38 9.40 -3.50 4.04
C VAL A 38 9.79 -3.77 5.49
N ASP A 39 10.65 -4.77 5.68
CA ASP A 39 11.19 -5.14 6.99
C ASP A 39 11.97 -3.97 7.61
N LYS A 40 11.73 -3.74 8.90
CA LYS A 40 12.58 -2.87 9.71
C LYS A 40 13.78 -3.67 10.20
N ARG A 41 14.97 -3.07 10.18
CA ARG A 41 16.17 -3.73 10.72
C ARG A 41 16.08 -3.92 12.24
N ASP A 42 15.46 -2.98 12.97
CA ASP A 42 15.66 -2.86 14.42
C ASP A 42 14.38 -2.60 15.23
N GLY A 43 13.22 -3.24 14.95
CA GLY A 43 12.04 -2.96 15.77
C GLY A 43 10.73 -3.69 15.48
N VAL A 44 9.66 -3.16 16.08
CA VAL A 44 8.28 -3.65 15.94
C VAL A 44 7.63 -3.05 14.70
N GLY A 45 6.84 -3.88 14.01
CA GLY A 45 6.09 -3.50 12.82
C GLY A 45 6.97 -3.40 11.56
N PHE A 46 6.44 -2.74 10.55
CA PHE A 46 7.03 -2.69 9.22
C PHE A 46 6.97 -1.27 8.66
N PHE A 47 7.77 -0.99 7.65
CA PHE A 47 7.51 0.16 6.80
C PHE A 47 6.52 -0.22 5.70
N VAL A 48 5.68 0.75 5.31
CA VAL A 48 4.81 0.66 4.14
C VAL A 48 5.35 1.64 3.10
N SER A 49 5.92 1.11 2.04
CA SER A 49 6.30 1.89 0.87
C SER A 49 5.08 2.00 -0.04
N LEU A 50 4.74 3.22 -0.45
CA LEU A 50 3.63 3.54 -1.34
C LEU A 50 4.12 4.35 -2.54
N VAL A 51 3.64 4.05 -3.75
CA VAL A 51 3.98 4.82 -4.97
C VAL A 51 2.74 5.47 -5.55
N ASN A 52 2.83 6.73 -5.99
CA ASN A 52 1.76 7.48 -6.67
C ASN A 52 2.15 7.97 -8.08
N GLY A 53 3.21 7.38 -8.65
CA GLY A 53 3.64 7.58 -10.03
C GLY A 53 4.33 6.33 -10.54
N GLU A 54 4.81 6.37 -11.78
CA GLU A 54 5.56 5.26 -12.37
C GLU A 54 6.88 5.03 -11.59
N GLU A 55 7.02 3.86 -10.97
CA GLU A 55 8.17 3.49 -10.14
C GLU A 55 8.57 2.03 -10.44
N GLY A 56 9.44 1.85 -11.44
CA GLY A 56 9.85 0.52 -11.90
C GLY A 56 8.66 -0.32 -12.37
N ALA A 57 8.53 -1.54 -11.83
CA ALA A 57 7.43 -2.45 -12.15
C ALA A 57 6.14 -2.17 -11.35
N ARG A 58 6.17 -1.23 -10.39
CA ARG A 58 5.04 -0.96 -9.49
C ARG A 58 4.09 0.03 -10.13
N LEU A 59 2.81 -0.29 -10.07
CA LEU A 59 1.74 0.56 -10.60
C LEU A 59 1.41 1.66 -9.59
N ALA A 60 1.12 2.86 -10.08
CA ALA A 60 0.77 3.99 -9.23
C ALA A 60 -0.51 3.71 -8.42
N CYS A 61 -0.50 4.09 -7.14
CA CYS A 61 -1.70 4.08 -6.33
C CYS A 61 -2.70 5.07 -6.92
N ASP A 62 -3.88 4.59 -7.28
CA ASP A 62 -4.98 5.40 -7.80
C ASP A 62 -6.03 5.72 -6.72
N GLY A 63 -5.77 5.30 -5.47
CA GLY A 63 -6.69 5.41 -4.35
C GLY A 63 -7.94 4.55 -4.48
N CYS A 64 -7.99 3.60 -5.42
CA CYS A 64 -9.17 2.77 -5.72
C CYS A 64 -10.45 3.58 -5.95
N LYS A 65 -10.35 4.72 -6.64
CA LYS A 65 -11.47 5.67 -6.88
C LYS A 65 -12.67 5.06 -7.61
N ASP A 66 -12.47 3.93 -8.27
CA ASP A 66 -13.48 3.16 -8.99
C ASP A 66 -14.30 2.22 -8.10
N ARG A 67 -14.05 2.20 -6.78
CA ARG A 67 -14.67 1.29 -5.82
C ARG A 67 -15.13 2.04 -4.56
N PRO A 68 -16.07 1.47 -3.77
CA PRO A 68 -16.50 2.07 -2.50
C PRO A 68 -15.41 2.14 -1.43
N SER A 69 -14.43 1.23 -1.50
CA SER A 69 -13.33 1.09 -0.55
C SER A 69 -12.05 0.66 -1.27
N ARG A 70 -10.91 0.87 -0.59
CA ARG A 70 -9.59 0.44 -1.07
C ARG A 70 -9.41 -1.03 -0.79
N LEU A 71 -9.17 -1.83 -1.84
CA LEU A 71 -9.12 -3.29 -1.68
C LEU A 71 -7.99 -3.73 -0.74
N CYS A 72 -6.84 -3.04 -0.74
CA CYS A 72 -5.76 -3.33 0.21
C CYS A 72 -6.13 -3.04 1.67
N VAL A 73 -6.99 -2.06 1.92
CA VAL A 73 -7.50 -1.68 3.24
C VAL A 73 -8.54 -2.70 3.73
N ASP A 74 -9.42 -3.16 2.84
CA ASP A 74 -10.45 -4.16 3.17
C ASP A 74 -9.86 -5.48 3.70
N PHE A 75 -8.65 -5.83 3.24
CA PHE A 75 -7.93 -7.03 3.68
C PHE A 75 -6.83 -6.78 4.70
N CYS A 76 -6.66 -5.54 5.17
CA CYS A 76 -5.71 -5.22 6.24
C CYS A 76 -6.40 -5.38 7.59
N LYS A 77 -5.77 -6.10 8.52
CA LYS A 77 -6.23 -6.13 9.92
C LYS A 77 -6.18 -4.75 10.56
N GLU A 78 -5.13 -4.00 10.25
CA GLU A 78 -4.85 -2.65 10.76
C GLU A 78 -5.31 -1.61 9.70
N LYS A 79 -6.58 -1.71 9.29
CA LYS A 79 -7.14 -0.99 8.14
C LYS A 79 -7.08 0.53 8.30
N GLU A 80 -7.37 1.05 9.49
CA GLU A 80 -7.41 2.49 9.75
C GLU A 80 -6.03 3.15 9.57
N ASP A 81 -4.96 2.45 9.94
CA ASP A 81 -3.59 2.93 9.76
C ASP A 81 -3.19 2.96 8.29
N LEU A 82 -3.46 1.87 7.56
CA LEU A 82 -3.16 1.78 6.14
C LEU A 82 -3.96 2.82 5.33
N ASP A 83 -5.23 3.03 5.66
CA ASP A 83 -6.11 3.97 4.97
C ASP A 83 -5.61 5.41 5.12
N ARG A 84 -5.19 5.80 6.33
CA ARG A 84 -4.59 7.12 6.59
C ARG A 84 -3.30 7.35 5.80
N MET A 85 -2.44 6.35 5.69
CA MET A 85 -1.20 6.46 4.90
C MET A 85 -1.50 6.67 3.41
N ILE A 86 -2.52 5.99 2.88
CA ILE A 86 -2.94 6.19 1.49
C ILE A 86 -3.55 7.58 1.31
N ASP A 87 -4.36 8.07 2.25
CA ASP A 87 -4.84 9.47 2.22
C ASP A 87 -3.67 10.46 2.19
N ASP A 88 -2.65 10.26 3.02
CA ASP A 88 -1.46 11.10 3.10
C ASP A 88 -0.54 11.00 1.88
N LEU A 89 -0.66 9.94 1.07
CA LEU A 89 -0.01 9.84 -0.24
C LEU A 89 -0.80 10.60 -1.31
N MET A 90 -2.13 10.59 -1.22
CA MET A 90 -3.03 11.13 -2.24
C MET A 90 -3.34 12.62 -2.10
N LYS A 91 -3.08 13.21 -0.92
CA LYS A 91 -3.08 14.66 -0.74
C LYS A 91 -1.97 15.27 -1.62
N LYS A 92 -2.33 16.22 -2.48
CA LYS A 92 -1.35 16.98 -3.27
C LYS A 92 -0.55 17.87 -2.31
N ASP A 93 0.77 17.77 -2.35
CA ASP A 93 1.65 18.81 -1.79
C ASP A 93 1.37 20.10 -2.58
N PHE A 94 0.81 21.11 -1.91
CA PHE A 94 0.50 22.43 -2.48
C PHE A 94 1.74 23.32 -2.53
#